data_AF-A0A963TRG4-F1
#
_entry.id   AF-A0A963TRG4-F1
#
_cell.length_a   1.000
_cell.length_b   1.000
_cell.length_c   1.000
_cell.angle_alpha   90.00
_cell.angle_beta   90.00
_cell.angle_gamma   90.00
#
_symmetry.space_group_name_H-M   'P 1'
#
loop_
_entity.id
_entity.type
_entity.pdbx_description
1 polymer ?
#
loop_
_entity_poly.entity_id
_entity_poly.type
_entity_poly.pdbx_seq_one_letter_code
_entity_poly.pdbx_strand_id
1 'polypeptide(L)'
;MAKLKTDRPTYAVDAIPSDIKDAVFLGNPMLDNLVSSMIAMGTELWATKRRLKVVEALMAEKGVTNEMIEQFVPSEAQTAAWEADRDRFIDLTFGPLANPGTTGMSADFPKRGNGV
;
A
#
# COMPACT_ATOMS: atom_id res chain seq x y z
N MET A 1 17.53 -15.03 2.38
CA MET A 1 16.62 -16.17 2.23
C MET A 1 16.04 -16.49 3.60
N ALA A 2 14.74 -16.28 3.81
CA ALA A 2 14.09 -16.58 5.09
C ALA A 2 13.85 -18.10 5.17
N LYS A 3 14.37 -18.74 6.21
CA LYS A 3 14.31 -20.21 6.37
C LYS A 3 12.89 -20.63 6.78
N LEU A 4 12.27 -21.55 6.04
CA LEU A 4 10.92 -22.07 6.33
C LEU A 4 10.89 -22.81 7.67
N LYS A 5 9.77 -22.71 8.40
CA LYS A 5 9.56 -23.28 9.75
C LYS A 5 9.28 -24.79 9.77
N THR A 6 9.36 -25.51 8.65
CA THR A 6 8.89 -26.90 8.54
C THR A 6 9.94 -27.81 7.91
N ASP A 7 10.07 -29.03 8.43
CA ASP A 7 10.99 -30.09 7.96
C ASP A 7 10.44 -30.94 6.80
N ARG A 8 9.33 -30.51 6.18
CA ARG A 8 8.72 -31.23 5.06
C ARG A 8 9.50 -30.95 3.78
N PRO A 9 9.82 -31.97 2.96
CA PRO A 9 10.43 -31.74 1.66
C PRO A 9 9.44 -31.00 0.76
N THR A 10 9.72 -29.72 0.49
CA THR A 10 8.91 -28.88 -0.41
C THR A 10 9.62 -28.77 -1.75
N TYR A 11 8.91 -29.14 -2.81
CA TYR A 11 9.37 -29.00 -4.21
C TYR A 11 8.94 -27.68 -4.85
N ALA A 12 8.34 -26.78 -4.06
CA ALA A 12 7.97 -25.45 -4.53
C ALA A 12 9.24 -24.61 -4.71
N VAL A 13 9.38 -24.02 -5.89
CA VAL A 13 10.42 -23.03 -6.17
C VAL A 13 10.11 -21.77 -5.35
N ASP A 14 11.14 -21.06 -4.88
CA ASP A 14 10.97 -19.78 -4.21
C ASP A 14 10.18 -18.83 -5.12
N ALA A 15 9.17 -18.16 -4.55
CA ALA A 15 8.33 -17.22 -5.29
C ALA A 15 9.20 -16.12 -5.93
N ILE A 16 9.15 -16.04 -7.26
CA ILE A 16 9.87 -15.00 -7.99
C ILE A 16 9.02 -13.73 -7.87
N PRO A 17 9.59 -12.55 -7.56
CA PRO A 17 8.80 -11.33 -7.41
C PRO A 17 7.89 -10.99 -8.61
N SER A 18 8.24 -11.44 -9.82
CA SER A 18 7.42 -11.32 -11.03
C SER A 18 6.11 -12.11 -10.96
N ASP A 19 6.10 -13.26 -10.26
CA ASP A 19 4.92 -14.12 -10.15
C ASP A 19 3.77 -13.45 -9.37
N ILE A 20 4.09 -12.39 -8.61
CA ILE A 20 3.13 -11.62 -7.82
C ILE A 20 2.87 -10.25 -8.47
N LYS A 21 3.90 -9.62 -9.04
CA LYS A 21 3.81 -8.26 -9.59
C LYS A 21 3.38 -8.20 -11.05
N ASP A 22 3.69 -9.23 -11.82
CA ASP A 22 3.43 -9.29 -13.28
C ASP A 22 2.35 -10.33 -13.62
N ALA A 23 1.66 -10.87 -12.60
CA ALA A 23 0.56 -11.80 -12.80
C ALA A 23 -0.65 -11.09 -13.41
N VAL A 24 -1.07 -11.57 -14.58
CA VAL A 24 -2.26 -11.07 -15.29
C VAL A 24 -3.42 -12.01 -14.99
N PHE A 25 -4.41 -11.52 -14.25
CA PHE A 25 -5.61 -12.28 -13.84
C PHE A 25 -6.82 -11.98 -14.74
N LEU A 26 -7.01 -10.73 -15.17
CA LEU A 26 -8.15 -10.28 -15.98
C LEU A 26 -7.85 -10.24 -17.49
N GLY A 27 -6.72 -10.82 -17.91
CA GLY A 27 -6.27 -10.81 -19.31
C GLY A 27 -5.75 -9.46 -19.81
N ASN A 28 -5.80 -8.41 -18.98
CA ASN A 28 -5.18 -7.12 -19.23
C ASN A 28 -4.50 -6.61 -17.95
N PRO A 29 -3.17 -6.44 -17.95
CA PRO A 29 -2.40 -6.03 -16.77
C PRO A 29 -2.83 -4.67 -16.22
N MET A 30 -3.35 -3.77 -17.06
CA MET A 30 -3.84 -2.46 -16.61
C MET A 30 -5.12 -2.61 -15.77
N LEU A 31 -5.99 -3.56 -16.13
CA LEU A 31 -7.20 -3.86 -15.34
C LEU A 31 -6.83 -4.52 -14.01
N ASP A 32 -5.83 -5.39 -14.00
CA ASP A 32 -5.33 -6.03 -12.78
C ASP A 32 -4.69 -5.02 -11.82
N ASN A 33 -3.90 -4.07 -12.34
CA ASN A 33 -3.33 -2.97 -11.56
C ASN A 33 -4.42 -2.06 -10.98
N LEU A 34 -5.46 -1.76 -11.76
CA LEU A 34 -6.60 -0.96 -11.29
C LEU A 34 -7.34 -1.65 -10.15
N VAL A 35 -7.68 -2.93 -10.31
CA VAL A 35 -8.39 -3.70 -9.28
C VAL A 35 -7.53 -3.86 -8.02
N SER A 36 -6.22 -4.10 -8.18
CA SER A 36 -5.29 -4.19 -7.05
C SER A 36 -5.21 -2.89 -6.27
N SER A 37 -5.13 -1.75 -6.95
CA SER A 37 -5.15 -0.41 -6.34
C SER A 37 -6.47 -0.15 -5.60
N MET A 38 -7.61 -0.56 -6.18
CA MET A 38 -8.93 -0.39 -5.58
C MET A 38 -9.10 -1.24 -4.31
N ILE A 39 -8.61 -2.49 -4.31
CA ILE A 39 -8.64 -3.36 -3.13
C ILE A 39 -7.75 -2.76 -2.02
N ALA A 40 -6.53 -2.33 -2.35
CA ALA A 40 -5.63 -1.70 -1.40
C ALA A 40 -6.30 -0.47 -0.76
N MET A 41 -6.88 0.42 -1.58
CA MET A 41 -7.59 1.61 -1.13
C MET A 41 -8.78 1.28 -0.21
N GLY A 42 -9.61 0.31 -0.58
CA GLY A 42 -10.76 -0.09 0.23
C GLY A 42 -10.34 -0.63 1.60
N THR A 43 -9.24 -1.37 1.66
CA THR A 43 -8.71 -1.97 2.88
C THR A 43 -8.15 -0.90 3.83
N GLU A 44 -7.33 0.01 3.31
CA GLU A 44 -6.75 1.11 4.07
C GLU A 44 -7.83 2.10 4.56
N LEU A 45 -8.85 2.37 3.74
CA LEU A 45 -9.97 3.22 4.13
C LEU A 45 -10.73 2.62 5.33
N TRP A 46 -10.99 1.31 5.31
CA TRP A 46 -11.67 0.66 6.43
C TRP A 46 -10.79 0.62 7.69
N ALA A 47 -9.50 0.28 7.56
CA ALA A 47 -8.56 0.28 8.67
C ALA A 47 -8.48 1.66 9.34
N THR A 48 -8.41 2.73 8.54
CA THR A 48 -8.40 4.12 9.01
C THR A 48 -9.70 4.49 9.68
N LYS A 49 -10.86 4.21 9.06
CA LYS A 49 -12.19 4.47 9.67
C LYS A 49 -12.36 3.74 11.00
N ARG A 50 -11.92 2.49 11.10
CA ARG A 50 -11.98 1.72 12.35
C ARG A 50 -11.11 2.37 13.42
N ARG A 51 -9.89 2.80 13.07
CA ARG A 51 -8.99 3.46 14.01
C ARG A 51 -9.56 4.79 14.49
N LEU A 52 -10.14 5.59 13.60
CA LEU A 52 -10.81 6.85 13.95
C LEU A 52 -11.94 6.62 14.96
N LYS A 53 -12.84 5.67 14.69
CA LYS A 53 -13.93 5.31 15.63
C LYS A 53 -13.42 4.93 17.02
N VAL A 54 -12.32 4.17 17.09
CA VAL A 54 -11.70 3.78 18.38
C VAL A 54 -11.10 4.99 19.08
N VAL A 55 -10.41 5.86 18.35
CA VAL A 55 -9.79 7.07 18.89
C VAL A 55 -10.86 8.05 19.39
N GLU A 56 -11.91 8.29 18.62
CA GLU A 56 -13.07 9.11 19.02
C GLU A 56 -13.73 8.58 20.29
N ALA A 57 -13.97 7.26 20.38
CA ALA A 57 -14.53 6.65 21.58
C ALA A 57 -13.64 6.83 22.82
N LEU A 58 -12.33 6.60 22.68
CA LEU A 58 -11.37 6.78 23.78
C LEU A 58 -11.20 8.26 24.18
N MET A 59 -11.30 9.18 23.22
CA MET A 59 -11.22 10.62 23.48
C MET A 59 -12.49 11.14 24.17
N ALA A 60 -13.67 10.62 23.78
CA ALA A 60 -14.93 10.91 24.45
C ALA A 60 -14.92 10.46 25.92
N GLU A 61 -14.38 9.26 26.22
CA GLU A 61 -14.16 8.81 27.61
C GLU A 61 -13.27 9.76 28.42
N LYS A 62 -12.38 10.51 27.75
CA LYS A 62 -11.47 11.48 28.36
C LYS A 62 -11.98 12.93 28.30
N GLY A 63 -13.22 13.15 27.86
CA GLY A 63 -13.88 14.46 27.85
C GLY A 63 -13.61 15.34 26.63
N VAL A 64 -12.97 14.81 25.58
CA VAL A 64 -12.87 15.50 24.29
C VAL A 64 -14.12 15.15 23.47
N THR A 65 -14.94 16.16 23.15
CA THR A 65 -16.18 15.94 22.39
C THR A 65 -15.92 15.93 20.88
N ASN A 66 -16.88 15.41 20.12
CA ASN A 66 -16.77 15.33 18.66
C ASN A 66 -16.70 16.74 18.04
N GLU A 67 -17.43 17.70 18.61
CA GLU A 67 -17.41 19.10 18.18
C GLU A 67 -16.02 19.74 18.32
N MET A 68 -15.24 19.35 19.33
CA MET A 68 -13.86 19.82 19.49
C MET A 68 -12.94 19.30 18.38
N ILE A 69 -13.21 18.10 17.86
CA ILE A 69 -12.46 17.50 16.74
C ILE A 69 -12.78 18.25 15.45
N GLU A 70 -14.07 18.50 15.18
CA GLU A 70 -14.52 19.19 13.96
C GLU A 70 -14.06 20.66 13.90
N GLN A 71 -13.86 21.30 15.05
CA GLN A 71 -13.37 22.68 15.14
C GLN A 71 -11.84 22.80 15.19
N PHE A 72 -11.11 21.67 15.20
CA PHE A 72 -9.66 21.69 15.31
C PHE A 72 -9.02 22.29 14.06
N VAL A 73 -8.23 23.34 14.24
CA VAL A 73 -7.42 23.95 13.19
C VAL A 73 -5.96 23.50 13.36
N PRO A 74 -5.39 22.73 12.41
CA PRO A 74 -4.01 22.30 12.48
C PRO A 74 -3.05 23.49 12.40
N SER A 75 -1.93 23.38 13.12
CA SER A 75 -0.80 24.30 12.93
C SER A 75 -0.09 24.05 11.59
N GLU A 76 0.65 25.04 11.09
CA GLU A 76 1.41 24.91 9.83
C GLU A 76 2.38 23.71 9.83
N ALA A 77 3.03 23.45 10.97
CA ALA A 77 3.94 22.32 11.13
C ALA A 77 3.21 20.97 11.06
N GLN A 78 1.98 20.88 11.58
CA GLN A 78 1.15 19.68 11.48
C GLN A 78 0.68 19.45 10.06
N THR A 79 0.22 20.51 9.37
CA THR A 79 -0.20 20.43 7.97
C THR A 79 0.93 19.90 7.08
N ALA A 80 2.14 20.45 7.20
CA ALA A 80 3.28 19.99 6.42
C ALA A 80 3.64 18.51 6.66
N ALA A 81 3.55 18.05 7.92
CA ALA A 81 3.77 16.65 8.26
C ALA A 81 2.70 15.73 7.63
N TRP A 82 1.43 16.15 7.66
CA TRP A 82 0.32 15.38 7.09
C TRP A 82 0.35 15.33 5.57
N GLU A 83 0.83 16.39 4.91
CA GLU A 83 1.05 16.40 3.46
C GLU A 83 2.10 15.37 3.05
N ALA A 84 3.21 15.25 3.80
CA ALA A 84 4.22 14.23 3.55
C ALA A 84 3.66 12.81 3.70
N ASP A 85 2.84 12.57 4.72
CA ASP A 85 2.16 11.29 4.93
C ASP A 85 1.14 10.99 3.83
N ARG A 86 0.40 12.00 3.35
CA ARG A 86 -0.52 11.88 2.22
C ARG A 86 0.22 11.46 0.95
N ASP A 87 1.34 12.10 0.65
CA ASP A 87 2.09 11.82 -0.58
C ASP A 87 2.64 10.37 -0.58
N ARG A 88 3.11 9.90 0.58
CA ARG A 88 3.48 8.49 0.78
C ARG A 88 2.28 7.54 0.58
N PHE A 89 1.11 7.91 1.09
CA PHE A 89 -0.10 7.10 0.92
C PHE A 89 -0.52 7.01 -0.56
N ILE A 90 -0.41 8.13 -1.29
CA ILE A 90 -0.69 8.19 -2.73
C ILE A 90 0.24 7.23 -3.48
N ASP A 91 1.54 7.24 -3.19
CA ASP A 91 2.50 6.33 -3.82
C ASP A 91 2.18 4.86 -3.53
N LEU A 92 1.85 4.52 -2.28
CA LEU A 92 1.48 3.15 -1.92
C LEU A 92 0.20 2.68 -2.63
N THR A 93 -0.79 3.56 -2.75
CA THR A 93 -2.14 3.21 -3.22
C THR A 93 -2.25 3.26 -4.74
N PHE A 94 -1.62 4.25 -5.37
CA PHE A 94 -1.71 4.52 -6.80
C PHE A 94 -0.42 4.20 -7.56
N GLY A 95 0.70 3.96 -6.87
CA GLY A 95 1.95 3.50 -7.49
C GLY A 95 1.79 2.28 -8.40
N PRO A 96 0.92 1.29 -8.11
CA PRO A 96 0.67 0.18 -9.02
C PRO A 96 0.13 0.59 -10.40
N LEU A 97 -0.54 1.75 -10.52
CA LEU A 97 -1.00 2.28 -11.81
C LEU A 97 0.16 2.74 -12.71
N ALA A 98 1.32 3.03 -12.13
CA ALA A 98 2.54 3.38 -12.86
C ALA A 98 3.34 2.14 -13.31
N ASN A 99 2.95 0.93 -12.90
CA ASN A 99 3.65 -0.29 -13.29
C ASN A 99 3.47 -0.56 -14.79
N PRO A 100 4.56 -0.75 -15.56
CA PRO A 100 4.45 -1.14 -16.95
C PRO A 100 3.87 -2.55 -17.03
N GLY A 101 2.62 -2.67 -17.47
CA GLY A 101 1.91 -3.95 -17.58
C GLY A 101 2.50 -4.94 -18.60
N THR A 102 3.44 -4.50 -19.43
CA THR A 102 4.10 -5.32 -20.45
C THR A 102 5.58 -4.96 -20.54
N THR A 103 6.44 -5.64 -19.78
CA THR A 103 7.78 -5.91 -20.33
C THR A 103 7.58 -7.06 -21.32
N GLY A 104 7.66 -6.77 -22.62
CA GLY A 104 7.70 -7.84 -23.61
C GLY A 104 8.82 -8.81 -23.24
N MET A 105 8.71 -10.09 -23.61
CA MET A 105 9.75 -11.09 -23.33
C MET A 105 11.14 -10.70 -23.88
N SER A 106 11.19 -9.71 -24.79
CA SER A 106 12.38 -9.07 -25.37
C SER A 106 12.73 -7.69 -24.80
N ALA A 107 12.05 -7.21 -23.75
CA ALA A 107 12.37 -5.93 -23.14
C ALA A 107 13.66 -6.05 -22.32
N ASP A 108 14.63 -5.20 -22.63
CA ASP A 108 15.89 -5.16 -21.89
C ASP A 108 15.62 -4.86 -20.42
N PHE A 109 15.94 -5.82 -19.55
CA PHE A 109 15.95 -5.56 -18.11
C PHE A 109 17.02 -4.50 -17.84
N PRO A 110 16.69 -3.36 -17.21
CA PRO A 110 17.71 -2.39 -16.83
C PRO A 110 18.70 -3.12 -15.92
N LYS A 111 19.97 -3.17 -16.35
CA LYS A 111 21.04 -3.77 -15.55
C LYS A 111 21.03 -3.06 -14.20
N ARG A 112 20.83 -3.81 -13.10
CA ARG A 112 21.03 -3.26 -11.75
C ARG A 112 22.37 -2.54 -11.77
N GLY A 113 22.36 -1.22 -11.57
CA GLY A 113 23.58 -0.46 -11.42
C GLY A 113 24.42 -1.14 -10.35
N ASN A 114 25.64 -1.52 -10.71
CA ASN A 114 26.62 -1.98 -9.73
C ASN A 114 26.77 -0.85 -8.73
N GLY A 115 26.47 -1.16 -7.46
CA GLY A 115 26.69 -0.23 -6.36
C GLY A 115 28.11 0.32 -6.40
N VAL A 116 28.18 1.64 -6.22
CA VAL A 116 29.23 2.33 -5.48
C VAL A 116 28.50 3.20 -4.45
#